data_AF-A0A7S2PE52-F1
#
_entry.id   AF-A0A7S2PE52-F1
#
_cell.length_a   1.000
_cell.length_b   1.000
_cell.length_c   1.000
_cell.angle_alpha   90.00
_cell.angle_beta   90.00
_cell.angle_gamma   90.00
#
_symmetry.space_group_name_H-M   'P 1'
#
loop_
_entity.id
_entity.type
_entity.pdbx_description
1 polymer ?
#
loop_
_entity_poly.entity_id
_entity_poly.type
_entity_poly.pdbx_seq_one_letter_code
_entity_poly.pdbx_strand_id
1 'polypeptide(L)'
;TGSSRSDRVSAIVNVIAPQYEGNAKEWDNDTEISSLASSTVAGDANNLETLLNALTRGKSKRAADAIIRMLNRPECSDIKDAVKNALNVLLNENVQLSIQVVDGIKEAIAHHTNSKGGTRTIDAETFVKNTVLACVWGTVGEGEDVAISRLSEIIGTTDNQVKMARTTARGLIDDDTAIAALERKRRKDFIRDTLLPHLYRWIIDDDVTRFDSNQSHATIVDPEDPSKKIKVHQRIWRLTNREQQHKEFLQSSYYKAFMDMNPSATGVGITVFSEGLKKFKKLVSNPKPESCVDEKVSGLEYAMEAMFGVLNKGETKEAFLCHQCKEGEIAPAEVLELMRLRSSHKLVDAVCCEKVERPDLHIDKEKDCPRMIPFSCTHGKFVEEEGK
;
A
#
# COMPACT_ATOMS: atom_id res chain seq x y z
N THR A 1 13.31 85.00 29.26
CA THR A 1 13.07 84.60 27.87
C THR A 1 13.44 83.14 27.71
N GLY A 2 12.51 82.23 28.05
CA GLY A 2 12.72 80.79 27.94
C GLY A 2 12.33 80.31 26.56
N SER A 3 13.30 80.21 25.65
CA SER A 3 13.12 79.46 24.40
C SER A 3 12.87 78.00 24.77
N SER A 4 11.77 77.44 24.27
CA SER A 4 11.36 76.08 24.61
C SER A 4 12.37 75.09 24.04
N ARG A 5 12.53 73.94 24.68
CA ARG A 5 13.43 72.87 24.21
C ARG A 5 13.09 72.41 22.78
N SER A 6 11.83 72.61 22.35
CA SER A 6 11.34 72.38 20.99
C SER A 6 12.00 73.32 19.98
N ASP A 7 12.11 74.61 20.31
CA ASP A 7 12.64 75.65 19.41
C ASP A 7 14.13 75.40 19.10
N ARG A 8 14.87 74.91 20.09
CA ARG A 8 16.30 74.54 19.92
C ARG A 8 16.50 73.31 19.05
N VAL A 9 15.60 72.32 19.13
CA VAL A 9 15.67 71.11 18.29
C VAL A 9 15.33 71.46 16.84
N SER A 10 14.31 72.29 16.61
CA SER A 10 14.00 72.80 15.26
C SER A 10 15.15 73.60 14.65
N ALA A 11 15.81 74.46 15.43
CA ALA A 11 16.98 75.20 14.93
C ALA A 11 18.16 74.30 14.55
N ILE A 12 18.39 73.21 15.28
CA ILE A 12 19.44 72.23 14.97
C ILE A 12 19.08 71.41 13.73
N VAL A 13 17.82 71.01 13.58
CA VAL A 13 17.33 70.28 12.40
C VAL A 13 17.47 71.13 11.14
N ASN A 14 17.17 72.44 11.21
CA ASN A 14 17.34 73.35 10.08
C ASN A 14 18.79 73.51 9.63
N VAL A 15 19.76 73.38 10.56
CA VAL A 15 21.20 73.44 10.23
C VAL A 15 21.71 72.12 9.64
N ILE A 16 21.20 70.99 10.13
CA ILE A 16 21.71 69.65 9.76
C ILE A 16 21.01 69.11 8.51
N ALA A 17 19.76 69.49 8.26
CA ALA A 17 18.97 69.00 7.15
C ALA A 17 18.10 70.14 6.56
N PRO A 18 18.73 71.13 5.90
CA PRO A 18 18.04 72.34 5.39
C PRO A 18 16.97 72.04 4.33
N GLN A 19 17.01 70.85 3.69
CA GLN A 19 15.93 70.39 2.80
C GLN A 19 14.58 70.16 3.50
N TYR A 20 14.51 70.25 4.83
CA TYR A 20 13.28 70.16 5.62
C TYR A 20 12.78 71.52 6.12
N GLU A 21 13.24 72.65 5.56
CA GLU A 21 12.66 73.98 5.85
C GLU A 21 11.20 74.06 5.39
N GLY A 22 10.28 73.67 6.27
CA GLY A 22 8.85 73.62 6.02
C GLY A 22 8.11 72.74 7.02
N ASN A 23 6.79 72.62 6.88
CA ASN A 23 6.01 71.65 7.65
C ASN A 23 6.38 70.25 7.15
N ALA A 24 7.44 69.65 7.70
CA ALA A 24 8.02 68.36 7.33
C ALA A 24 7.10 67.13 7.52
N LYS A 25 5.78 67.36 7.56
CA LYS A 25 4.71 66.38 7.71
C LYS A 25 3.94 66.13 6.43
N GLU A 26 4.09 66.98 5.43
CA GLU A 26 3.42 66.82 4.13
C GLU A 26 4.40 66.19 3.15
N TRP A 27 4.00 65.03 2.61
CA TRP A 27 4.72 64.37 1.54
C TRP A 27 4.42 65.10 0.24
N ASP A 28 5.47 65.45 -0.51
CA ASP A 28 5.31 65.98 -1.86
C ASP A 28 4.91 64.83 -2.79
N ASN A 29 3.70 64.95 -3.35
CA ASN A 29 3.08 63.95 -4.22
C ASN A 29 3.09 64.39 -5.69
N ASP A 30 3.85 65.44 -6.07
CA ASP A 30 3.89 65.90 -7.46
C ASP A 30 4.29 64.75 -8.39
N THR A 31 3.35 64.38 -9.25
CA THR A 31 3.40 63.23 -10.17
C THR A 31 4.33 63.46 -11.36
N GLU A 32 5.04 64.59 -11.41
CA GLU A 32 6.00 64.95 -12.46
C GLU A 32 7.46 64.84 -12.03
N ILE A 33 7.79 63.96 -11.07
CA ILE A 33 9.20 63.60 -10.87
C ILE A 33 9.65 62.72 -12.05
N SER A 34 10.27 63.36 -13.04
CA SER A 34 11.09 62.71 -14.06
C SER A 34 11.98 61.65 -13.39
N SER A 35 11.94 60.41 -13.89
CA SER A 35 12.58 59.23 -13.30
C SER A 35 13.83 59.55 -12.48
N LEU A 36 13.75 59.41 -11.16
CA LEU A 36 14.92 59.55 -10.27
C LEU A 36 16.00 58.55 -10.71
N ALA A 37 17.25 59.00 -10.74
CA ALA A 37 18.37 58.12 -11.05
C ALA A 37 18.43 56.96 -10.04
N SER A 38 18.65 55.73 -10.52
CA SER A 38 18.75 54.51 -9.69
C SER A 38 19.80 54.65 -8.57
N SER A 39 20.90 55.37 -8.83
CA SER A 39 21.94 55.66 -7.83
C SER A 39 21.43 56.49 -6.65
N THR A 40 20.48 57.40 -6.87
CA THR A 40 19.88 58.23 -5.83
C THR A 40 19.00 57.39 -4.92
N VAL A 41 18.14 56.55 -5.51
CA VAL A 41 17.26 55.63 -4.76
C VAL A 41 18.09 54.63 -3.93
N ALA A 42 19.19 54.13 -4.49
CA ALA A 42 20.12 53.26 -3.76
C ALA A 42 20.82 53.98 -2.60
N GLY A 43 21.21 55.24 -2.78
CA GLY A 43 21.75 56.09 -1.73
C GLY A 43 20.74 56.31 -0.60
N ASP A 44 19.49 56.61 -0.93
CA ASP A 44 18.41 56.83 0.03
C ASP A 44 18.07 55.56 0.83
N ALA A 45 18.10 54.40 0.19
CA ALA A 45 17.92 53.11 0.87
C ALA A 45 19.02 52.85 1.92
N ASN A 46 20.28 53.09 1.58
CA ASN A 46 21.41 52.95 2.52
C ASN A 46 21.32 53.94 3.69
N ASN A 47 20.87 55.17 3.42
CA ASN A 47 20.65 56.19 4.45
C ASN A 47 19.50 55.79 5.39
N LEU A 48 18.39 55.29 4.84
CA LEU A 48 17.26 54.80 5.62
C LEU A 48 17.64 53.60 6.49
N GLU A 49 18.43 52.66 5.96
CA GLU A 49 18.96 51.53 6.72
C GLU A 49 19.81 52.00 7.91
N THR A 50 20.73 52.94 7.66
CA THR A 50 21.60 53.53 8.70
C THR A 50 20.77 54.20 9.79
N LEU A 51 19.73 54.94 9.41
CA LEU A 51 18.84 55.64 10.33
C LEU A 51 17.99 54.67 11.15
N LEU A 52 17.41 53.65 10.53
CA LEU A 52 16.65 52.60 11.22
C LEU A 52 17.53 51.83 12.20
N ASN A 53 18.75 51.49 11.80
CA ASN A 53 19.73 50.82 12.64
C ASN A 53 20.07 51.67 13.87
N ALA A 54 20.35 52.96 13.69
CA ALA A 54 20.63 53.90 14.77
C ALA A 54 19.44 54.07 15.75
N LEU A 55 18.23 54.30 15.24
CA LEU A 55 17.04 54.56 16.07
C LEU A 55 16.59 53.31 16.85
N THR A 56 16.68 52.15 16.21
CA THR A 56 16.18 50.89 16.78
C THR A 56 17.24 50.15 17.58
N ARG A 57 18.50 50.63 17.54
CA ARG A 57 19.69 50.02 18.15
C ARG A 57 20.00 48.64 17.53
N GLY A 58 19.96 48.57 16.20
CA GLY A 58 20.22 47.35 15.44
C GLY A 58 19.20 46.23 15.60
N LYS A 59 18.02 46.50 16.18
CA LYS A 59 16.99 45.49 16.39
C LYS A 59 15.97 45.49 15.25
N SER A 60 16.11 44.56 14.32
CA SER A 60 15.23 44.41 13.14
C SER A 60 13.73 44.36 13.48
N LYS A 61 13.32 43.59 14.49
CA LYS A 61 11.91 43.52 14.92
C LYS A 61 11.37 44.87 15.40
N ARG A 62 12.20 45.62 16.12
CA ARG A 62 11.84 46.97 16.60
C ARG A 62 11.79 47.97 15.46
N ALA A 63 12.63 47.82 14.44
CA ALA A 63 12.57 48.60 13.20
C ALA A 63 11.28 48.33 12.44
N ALA A 64 10.93 47.05 12.24
CA ALA A 64 9.69 46.64 11.59
C ALA A 64 8.45 47.21 12.32
N ASP A 65 8.38 47.06 13.65
CA ASP A 65 7.28 47.60 14.46
C ASP A 65 7.17 49.14 14.34
N ALA A 66 8.30 49.84 14.29
CA ALA A 66 8.34 51.29 14.13
C ALA A 66 7.83 51.72 12.74
N ILE A 67 8.24 51.02 11.68
CA ILE A 67 7.78 51.25 10.30
C ILE A 67 6.27 50.99 10.20
N ILE A 68 5.77 49.88 10.74
CA ILE A 68 4.33 49.55 10.73
C ILE A 68 3.53 50.64 11.45
N ARG A 69 4.00 51.11 12.61
CA ARG A 69 3.35 52.19 13.36
C ARG A 69 3.40 53.52 12.60
N MET A 70 4.46 53.80 11.85
CA MET A 70 4.56 54.99 11.00
C MET A 70 3.56 54.93 9.85
N LEU A 71 3.56 53.83 9.09
CA LEU A 71 2.68 53.62 7.94
C LEU A 71 1.19 53.61 8.31
N ASN A 72 0.85 53.29 9.56
CA ASN A 72 -0.54 53.33 10.04
C ASN A 72 -1.02 54.72 10.48
N ARG A 73 -0.16 55.75 10.45
CA ARG A 73 -0.59 57.12 10.73
C ARG A 73 -1.38 57.69 9.53
N PRO A 74 -2.47 58.44 9.76
CA PRO A 74 -3.27 59.03 8.69
C PRO A 74 -2.45 59.87 7.70
N GLU A 75 -1.43 60.58 8.19
CA GLU A 75 -0.54 61.45 7.39
C GLU A 75 0.44 60.67 6.49
N CYS A 76 0.43 59.33 6.56
CA CYS A 76 1.30 58.45 5.77
C CYS A 76 0.49 57.53 4.85
N SER A 77 -0.77 57.85 4.53
CA SER A 77 -1.63 57.04 3.64
C SER A 77 -0.98 56.77 2.28
N ASP A 78 -0.39 57.80 1.69
CA ASP A 78 0.12 57.73 0.32
C ASP A 78 1.37 56.86 0.24
N ILE A 79 2.27 57.00 1.22
CA ILE A 79 3.42 56.09 1.40
C ILE A 79 2.95 54.67 1.68
N LYS A 80 1.94 54.48 2.54
CA LYS A 80 1.41 53.16 2.86
C LYS A 80 0.91 52.47 1.59
N ASP A 81 0.22 53.18 0.71
CA ASP A 81 -0.30 52.61 -0.53
C ASP A 81 0.79 52.38 -1.58
N ALA A 82 1.78 53.28 -1.70
CA ALA A 82 2.96 53.06 -2.55
C ALA A 82 3.80 51.85 -2.10
N VAL A 83 4.04 51.70 -0.79
CA VAL A 83 4.76 50.55 -0.21
C VAL A 83 3.97 49.26 -0.42
N LYS A 84 2.64 49.26 -0.23
CA LYS A 84 1.80 48.09 -0.53
C LYS A 84 1.87 47.70 -2.01
N ASN A 85 1.81 48.67 -2.92
CA ASN A 85 1.89 48.39 -4.35
C ASN A 85 3.25 47.81 -4.73
N ALA A 86 4.35 48.38 -4.23
CA ALA A 86 5.70 47.84 -4.45
C ALA A 86 5.88 46.44 -3.83
N LEU A 87 5.36 46.21 -2.61
CA LEU A 87 5.37 44.89 -1.97
C LEU A 87 4.52 43.89 -2.74
N ASN A 88 3.36 44.28 -3.26
CA ASN A 88 2.55 43.42 -4.12
C ASN A 88 3.31 43.01 -5.38
N VAL A 89 4.04 43.93 -6.01
CA VAL A 89 4.90 43.61 -7.18
C VAL A 89 6.01 42.63 -6.78
N LEU A 90 6.72 42.87 -5.67
CA LEU A 90 7.80 41.99 -5.17
C LEU A 90 7.29 40.60 -4.73
N LEU A 91 6.07 40.52 -4.21
CA LEU A 91 5.43 39.27 -3.79
C LEU A 91 4.80 38.51 -4.97
N ASN A 92 4.46 39.17 -6.08
CA ASN A 92 3.70 38.59 -7.17
C ASN A 92 4.51 37.65 -8.07
N GLU A 93 5.78 37.88 -8.36
CA GLU A 93 6.48 37.07 -9.38
C GLU A 93 6.64 35.60 -8.96
N ASN A 94 7.20 35.33 -7.78
CA ASN A 94 7.43 33.95 -7.33
C ASN A 94 6.15 33.26 -6.84
N VAL A 95 5.24 34.00 -6.20
CA VAL A 95 3.98 33.42 -5.69
C VAL A 95 3.02 33.15 -6.85
N GLN A 96 2.88 34.03 -7.85
CA GLN A 96 2.05 33.73 -9.01
C GLN A 96 2.60 32.58 -9.84
N LEU A 97 3.92 32.50 -10.05
CA LEU A 97 4.53 31.35 -10.75
C LEU A 97 4.20 30.04 -10.04
N SER A 98 4.34 29.99 -8.71
CA SER A 98 4.02 28.78 -7.94
C SER A 98 2.53 28.40 -8.05
N ILE A 99 1.63 29.37 -8.01
CA ILE A 99 0.18 29.15 -8.16
C ILE A 99 -0.14 28.65 -9.57
N GLN A 100 0.40 29.29 -10.61
CA GLN A 100 0.17 28.91 -12.01
C GLN A 100 0.69 27.51 -12.32
N VAL A 101 1.85 27.14 -11.77
CA VAL A 101 2.40 25.77 -11.92
C VAL A 101 1.49 24.76 -11.24
N VAL A 102 1.06 25.03 -9.99
CA VAL A 102 0.16 24.14 -9.25
C VAL A 102 -1.19 24.01 -9.95
N ASP A 103 -1.77 25.11 -10.42
CA ASP A 103 -3.05 25.11 -11.14
C ASP A 103 -2.95 24.40 -12.49
N GLY A 104 -1.84 24.58 -13.23
CA GLY A 104 -1.56 23.83 -14.45
C GLY A 104 -1.45 22.32 -14.20
N ILE A 105 -0.81 21.90 -13.09
CA ILE A 105 -0.77 20.49 -12.68
C ILE A 105 -2.17 19.96 -12.40
N LYS A 106 -2.99 20.72 -11.65
CA LYS A 106 -4.38 20.33 -11.35
C LYS A 106 -5.20 20.16 -12.62
N GLU A 107 -5.12 21.11 -13.54
CA GLU A 107 -5.84 21.06 -14.82
C GLU A 107 -5.41 19.85 -15.67
N ALA A 108 -4.11 19.58 -15.74
CA ALA A 108 -3.58 18.43 -16.48
C ALA A 108 -4.05 17.10 -15.87
N ILE A 109 -4.04 16.97 -14.54
CA ILE A 109 -4.58 15.79 -13.85
C ILE A 109 -6.08 15.67 -14.11
N ALA A 110 -6.84 16.76 -13.96
CA ALA A 110 -8.29 16.77 -14.16
C ALA A 110 -8.69 16.39 -15.59
N HIS A 111 -7.94 16.85 -16.60
CA HIS A 111 -8.13 16.47 -18.00
C HIS A 111 -8.08 14.95 -18.20
N HIS A 112 -7.19 14.24 -17.50
CA HIS A 112 -7.02 12.80 -17.63
C HIS A 112 -7.86 11.96 -16.65
N THR A 113 -8.41 12.55 -15.58
CA THR A 113 -9.08 11.81 -14.49
C THR A 113 -10.59 11.99 -14.44
N ASN A 114 -11.17 12.92 -15.20
CA ASN A 114 -12.56 13.33 -15.03
C ASN A 114 -13.63 12.24 -15.31
N SER A 115 -14.70 12.28 -14.52
CA SER A 115 -15.85 11.36 -14.53
C SER A 115 -16.74 11.42 -15.78
N LYS A 116 -16.55 12.43 -16.65
CA LYS A 116 -17.28 12.61 -17.92
C LYS A 116 -16.57 12.05 -19.16
N GLY A 117 -15.41 11.41 -19.01
CA GLY A 117 -14.72 10.78 -20.14
C GLY A 117 -13.20 10.96 -20.18
N GLY A 118 -12.52 11.00 -19.02
CA GLY A 118 -11.05 10.99 -18.98
C GLY A 118 -10.45 9.84 -19.80
N THR A 119 -9.33 10.11 -20.45
CA THR A 119 -8.64 9.16 -21.31
C THR A 119 -8.14 7.96 -20.49
N ARG A 120 -8.75 6.78 -20.63
CA ARG A 120 -8.34 5.53 -19.95
C ARG A 120 -7.16 4.83 -20.64
N THR A 121 -6.18 5.60 -21.12
CA THR A 121 -4.96 5.04 -21.72
C THR A 121 -3.88 4.86 -20.66
N ILE A 122 -2.95 3.93 -20.93
CA ILE A 122 -1.78 3.71 -20.06
C ILE A 122 -0.97 4.98 -19.96
N ASP A 123 -0.83 5.72 -21.06
CA ASP A 123 -0.06 6.96 -21.09
C ASP A 123 -0.68 8.03 -20.18
N ALA A 124 -2.00 8.16 -20.18
CA ALA A 124 -2.71 9.08 -19.30
C ALA A 124 -2.59 8.65 -17.82
N GLU A 125 -2.72 7.36 -17.53
CA GLU A 125 -2.54 6.84 -16.17
C GLU A 125 -1.10 7.01 -15.67
N THR A 126 -0.12 6.76 -16.54
CA THR A 126 1.31 6.92 -16.27
C THR A 126 1.66 8.37 -16.03
N PHE A 127 1.15 9.28 -16.87
CA PHE A 127 1.28 10.71 -16.68
C PHE A 127 0.79 11.12 -15.29
N VAL A 128 -0.46 10.77 -14.92
CA VAL A 128 -1.03 11.16 -13.62
C VAL A 128 -0.18 10.59 -12.47
N LYS A 129 0.21 9.32 -12.52
CA LYS A 129 1.01 8.70 -11.45
C LYS A 129 2.39 9.35 -11.31
N ASN A 130 3.07 9.61 -12.43
CA ASN A 130 4.41 10.21 -12.43
C ASN A 130 4.35 11.68 -11.96
N THR A 131 3.32 12.42 -12.36
CA THR A 131 3.11 13.80 -11.90
C THR A 131 2.85 13.85 -10.40
N VAL A 132 1.95 13.01 -9.86
CA VAL A 132 1.69 12.96 -8.41
C VAL A 132 2.95 12.49 -7.65
N LEU A 133 3.70 11.53 -8.19
CA LEU A 133 4.96 11.07 -7.64
C LEU A 133 5.99 12.20 -7.54
N ALA A 134 6.16 12.99 -8.60
CA ALA A 134 7.04 14.14 -8.62
C ALA A 134 6.64 15.19 -7.57
N CYS A 135 5.33 15.46 -7.43
CA CYS A 135 4.82 16.42 -6.44
C CYS A 135 5.09 16.01 -4.98
N VAL A 136 5.17 14.71 -4.66
CA VAL A 136 5.43 14.24 -3.29
C VAL A 136 6.91 13.96 -3.03
N TRP A 137 7.75 13.92 -4.06
CA TRP A 137 9.16 13.49 -3.95
C TRP A 137 9.94 14.26 -2.89
N GLY A 138 9.89 15.61 -2.93
CA GLY A 138 10.56 16.46 -1.96
C GLY A 138 10.10 16.19 -0.52
N THR A 139 8.78 16.13 -0.30
CA THR A 139 8.22 15.84 1.03
C THR A 139 8.65 14.48 1.58
N VAL A 140 8.80 13.47 0.72
CA VAL A 140 9.24 12.13 1.15
C VAL A 140 10.75 12.11 1.38
N GLY A 141 11.55 12.71 0.50
CA GLY A 141 13.01 12.75 0.61
C GLY A 141 13.51 13.57 1.80
N GLU A 142 12.83 14.66 2.15
CA GLU A 142 13.17 15.51 3.29
C GLU A 142 12.52 15.05 4.61
N GLY A 143 11.65 14.04 4.56
CA GLY A 143 10.98 13.50 5.73
C GLY A 143 9.89 14.43 6.30
N GLU A 144 9.33 15.32 5.49
CA GLU A 144 8.27 16.24 5.91
C GLU A 144 6.93 15.52 6.12
N ASP A 145 6.36 15.66 7.32
CA ASP A 145 5.06 15.06 7.65
C ASP A 145 3.89 15.96 7.23
N VAL A 146 3.68 16.05 5.92
CA VAL A 146 2.49 16.72 5.36
C VAL A 146 1.30 15.76 5.36
N ALA A 147 0.13 16.21 5.81
CA ALA A 147 -1.08 15.39 5.76
C ALA A 147 -1.47 15.00 4.32
N ILE A 148 -1.89 13.73 4.11
CA ILE A 148 -2.28 13.21 2.80
C ILE A 148 -3.42 14.03 2.18
N SER A 149 -4.44 14.35 2.97
CA SER A 149 -5.59 15.14 2.52
C SER A 149 -5.18 16.52 2.02
N ARG A 150 -4.18 17.14 2.68
CA ARG A 150 -3.66 18.45 2.30
C ARG A 150 -2.90 18.39 0.98
N LEU A 151 -2.05 17.38 0.79
CA LEU A 151 -1.38 17.15 -0.49
C LEU A 151 -2.38 16.86 -1.60
N SER A 152 -3.43 16.08 -1.31
CA SER A 152 -4.48 15.76 -2.27
C SER A 152 -5.18 17.02 -2.78
N GLU A 153 -5.47 17.96 -1.88
CA GLU A 153 -6.08 19.25 -2.19
C GLU A 153 -5.14 20.17 -2.99
N ILE A 154 -3.86 20.23 -2.61
CA ILE A 154 -2.85 21.06 -3.30
C ILE A 154 -2.60 20.53 -4.72
N ILE A 155 -2.48 19.22 -4.90
CA ILE A 155 -2.16 18.59 -6.19
C ILE A 155 -3.41 18.45 -7.08
N GLY A 156 -4.62 18.45 -6.50
CA GLY A 156 -5.87 18.23 -7.23
C GLY A 156 -6.06 16.77 -7.63
N THR A 157 -5.81 15.85 -6.70
CA THR A 157 -5.91 14.40 -6.93
C THR A 157 -6.69 13.71 -5.82
N THR A 158 -6.70 12.38 -5.77
CA THR A 158 -7.33 11.62 -4.68
C THR A 158 -6.32 11.18 -3.62
N ASP A 159 -6.76 11.05 -2.37
CA ASP A 159 -5.95 10.54 -1.26
C ASP A 159 -5.25 9.22 -1.58
N ASN A 160 -5.91 8.33 -2.33
CA ASN A 160 -5.35 7.04 -2.73
C ASN A 160 -4.17 7.20 -3.69
N GLN A 161 -4.26 8.14 -4.64
CA GLN A 161 -3.16 8.43 -5.56
C GLN A 161 -1.96 9.00 -4.81
N VAL A 162 -2.19 9.89 -3.84
CA VAL A 162 -1.11 10.42 -2.96
C VAL A 162 -0.47 9.30 -2.11
N LYS A 163 -1.28 8.42 -1.50
CA LYS A 163 -0.76 7.27 -0.72
C LYS A 163 0.11 6.34 -1.55
N MET A 164 -0.35 6.01 -2.76
CA MET A 164 0.41 5.17 -3.68
C MET A 164 1.71 5.86 -4.08
N ALA A 165 1.66 7.15 -4.45
CA ALA A 165 2.83 7.93 -4.82
C ALA A 165 3.88 8.00 -3.69
N ARG A 166 3.45 8.22 -2.44
CA ARG A 166 4.36 8.21 -1.28
C ARG A 166 5.04 6.87 -1.07
N THR A 167 4.29 5.78 -1.22
CA THR A 167 4.81 4.41 -1.08
C THR A 167 5.85 4.15 -2.17
N THR A 168 5.54 4.53 -3.41
CA THR A 168 6.47 4.41 -4.53
C THR A 168 7.71 5.28 -4.35
N ALA A 169 7.57 6.55 -3.97
CA ALA A 169 8.71 7.45 -3.73
C ALA A 169 9.66 6.89 -2.68
N ARG A 170 9.11 6.39 -1.56
CA ARG A 170 9.91 5.78 -0.49
C ARG A 170 10.70 4.58 -0.99
N GLY A 171 10.04 3.65 -1.71
CA GLY A 171 10.75 2.51 -2.30
C GLY A 171 11.85 2.93 -3.28
N LEU A 172 11.60 3.91 -4.14
CA LEU A 172 12.61 4.39 -5.10
C LEU A 172 13.80 5.07 -4.42
N ILE A 173 13.56 5.85 -3.35
CA ILE A 173 14.59 6.52 -2.57
C ILE A 173 15.41 5.50 -1.76
N ASP A 174 14.74 4.55 -1.11
CA ASP A 174 15.38 3.52 -0.29
C ASP A 174 16.21 2.54 -1.14
N ASP A 175 15.73 2.20 -2.34
CA ASP A 175 16.36 1.22 -3.23
C ASP A 175 17.35 1.84 -4.25
N ASP A 176 17.47 3.17 -4.34
CA ASP A 176 18.23 3.93 -5.36
C ASP A 176 17.91 3.49 -6.80
N THR A 177 16.61 3.32 -7.10
CA THR A 177 16.13 2.77 -8.37
C THR A 177 15.48 3.83 -9.26
N ALA A 178 15.66 3.66 -10.58
CA ALA A 178 15.00 4.51 -11.58
C ALA A 178 13.50 4.16 -11.73
N ILE A 179 12.67 5.16 -12.05
CA ILE A 179 11.26 4.96 -12.35
C ILE A 179 11.14 4.07 -13.60
N ALA A 180 10.63 2.85 -13.43
CA ALA A 180 10.29 1.96 -14.54
C ALA A 180 8.97 2.39 -15.21
N ALA A 181 8.85 2.17 -16.52
CA ALA A 181 7.61 2.41 -17.25
C ALA A 181 6.48 1.54 -16.69
N LEU A 182 5.29 2.12 -16.58
CA LEU A 182 4.09 1.41 -16.13
C LEU A 182 3.69 0.37 -17.18
N GLU A 183 4.10 -0.88 -16.97
CA GLU A 183 3.58 -1.99 -17.75
C GLU A 183 2.10 -2.20 -17.40
N ARG A 184 1.26 -2.32 -18.43
CA ARG A 184 -0.15 -2.66 -18.25
C ARG A 184 -0.20 -4.00 -17.51
N LYS A 185 -0.73 -4.02 -16.28
CA LYS A 185 -1.19 -5.28 -15.67
C LYS A 185 -2.11 -5.93 -16.71
N ARG A 186 -1.75 -7.13 -17.19
CA ARG A 186 -2.59 -7.85 -18.15
C ARG A 186 -4.01 -7.92 -17.58
N ARG A 187 -5.02 -7.67 -18.43
CA ARG A 187 -6.43 -7.62 -17.99
C ARG A 187 -6.75 -8.84 -17.13
N LYS A 188 -7.55 -8.66 -16.07
CA LYS A 188 -7.97 -9.73 -15.16
C LYS A 188 -8.49 -10.97 -15.91
N ASP A 189 -9.14 -10.76 -17.06
CA ASP A 189 -9.59 -11.83 -17.96
C ASP A 189 -8.45 -12.63 -18.58
N PHE A 190 -7.34 -11.99 -18.97
CA PHE A 190 -6.16 -12.68 -19.50
C PHE A 190 -5.56 -13.62 -18.45
N ILE A 191 -5.32 -13.10 -17.24
CA ILE A 191 -4.79 -13.91 -16.12
C ILE A 191 -5.79 -15.01 -15.77
N ARG A 192 -7.10 -14.72 -15.75
CA ARG A 192 -8.14 -15.71 -15.49
C ARG A 192 -8.11 -16.85 -16.51
N ASP A 193 -8.00 -16.54 -17.80
CA ASP A 193 -8.11 -17.56 -18.84
C ASP A 193 -6.81 -18.37 -19.00
N THR A 194 -5.64 -17.76 -18.77
CA THR A 194 -4.36 -18.50 -18.69
C THR A 194 -4.18 -19.30 -17.40
N LEU A 195 -4.85 -18.93 -16.31
CA LEU A 195 -4.76 -19.63 -15.02
C LEU A 195 -5.57 -20.95 -14.99
N LEU A 196 -6.63 -21.07 -15.81
CA LEU A 196 -7.57 -22.21 -15.75
C LEU A 196 -6.95 -23.58 -15.98
N PRO A 197 -6.05 -23.80 -16.96
CA PRO A 197 -5.40 -25.09 -17.13
C PRO A 197 -4.59 -25.51 -15.91
N HIS A 198 -3.88 -24.57 -15.29
CA HIS A 198 -3.06 -24.83 -14.10
C HIS A 198 -3.93 -25.14 -12.87
N LEU A 199 -5.04 -24.40 -12.69
CA LEU A 199 -6.01 -24.71 -11.65
C LEU A 199 -6.67 -26.07 -11.86
N TYR A 200 -7.01 -26.42 -13.09
CA TYR A 200 -7.61 -27.72 -13.38
C TYR A 200 -6.65 -28.86 -13.03
N ARG A 201 -5.38 -28.78 -13.48
CA ARG A 201 -4.36 -29.78 -13.17
C ARG A 201 -4.12 -29.93 -11.67
N TRP A 202 -4.13 -28.82 -10.94
CA TRP A 202 -4.04 -28.82 -9.48
C TRP A 202 -5.28 -29.43 -8.80
N ILE A 203 -6.49 -29.18 -9.31
CA ILE A 203 -7.72 -29.75 -8.76
C ILE A 203 -7.77 -31.26 -8.95
N ILE A 204 -7.32 -31.79 -10.08
CA ILE A 204 -7.35 -33.24 -10.35
C ILE A 204 -6.20 -34.01 -9.67
N ASP A 205 -5.30 -33.30 -9.00
CA ASP A 205 -4.22 -33.89 -8.22
C ASP A 205 -4.78 -34.64 -7.00
N ASP A 206 -4.27 -35.86 -6.77
CA ASP A 206 -4.65 -36.73 -5.67
C ASP A 206 -4.13 -36.22 -4.32
N ASP A 207 -3.13 -35.33 -4.32
CA ASP A 207 -2.60 -34.69 -3.10
C ASP A 207 -3.56 -33.63 -2.54
N VAL A 208 -4.38 -33.04 -3.41
CA VAL A 208 -5.22 -31.87 -3.09
C VAL A 208 -6.69 -32.26 -2.94
N THR A 209 -7.14 -33.18 -3.78
CA THR A 209 -8.50 -33.71 -3.78
C THR A 209 -8.43 -35.22 -3.88
N ARG A 210 -9.53 -35.90 -3.61
CA ARG A 210 -9.62 -37.36 -3.79
C ARG A 210 -10.77 -37.73 -4.70
N PHE A 211 -10.70 -38.90 -5.30
CA PHE A 211 -11.78 -39.44 -6.11
C PHE A 211 -13.07 -39.60 -5.28
N ASP A 212 -14.19 -39.14 -5.82
CA ASP A 212 -15.51 -39.47 -5.30
C ASP A 212 -15.94 -40.82 -5.89
N SER A 213 -15.76 -41.91 -5.13
CA SER A 213 -16.14 -43.26 -5.55
C SER A 213 -17.66 -43.45 -5.64
N ASN A 214 -18.45 -42.53 -5.08
CA ASN A 214 -19.90 -42.66 -4.96
C ASN A 214 -20.66 -41.79 -5.98
N GLN A 215 -19.98 -40.89 -6.70
CA GLN A 215 -20.62 -39.98 -7.65
C GLN A 215 -20.17 -40.13 -9.11
N SER A 216 -21.12 -39.79 -9.99
CA SER A 216 -21.03 -39.82 -11.45
C SER A 216 -19.97 -38.86 -12.02
N HIS A 217 -19.68 -39.00 -13.31
CA HIS A 217 -18.76 -38.08 -13.99
C HIS A 217 -19.39 -36.68 -14.13
N ALA A 218 -18.60 -35.64 -13.90
CA ALA A 218 -18.93 -34.26 -14.24
C ALA A 218 -18.53 -33.95 -15.69
N THR A 219 -19.45 -33.34 -16.44
CA THR A 219 -19.12 -32.74 -17.73
C THR A 219 -18.65 -31.31 -17.51
N ILE A 220 -17.39 -31.03 -17.84
CA ILE A 220 -16.79 -29.69 -17.79
C ILE A 220 -16.35 -29.25 -19.19
N VAL A 221 -16.19 -27.95 -19.39
CA VAL A 221 -15.50 -27.41 -20.57
C VAL A 221 -14.01 -27.66 -20.37
N ASP A 222 -13.35 -28.19 -21.39
CA ASP A 222 -11.92 -28.45 -21.36
C ASP A 222 -11.16 -27.13 -21.15
N PRO A 223 -10.36 -27.00 -20.09
CA PRO A 223 -9.58 -25.79 -19.81
C PRO A 223 -8.54 -25.47 -20.88
N GLU A 224 -8.06 -26.47 -21.61
CA GLU A 224 -7.08 -26.32 -22.70
C GLU A 224 -7.77 -26.11 -24.06
N ASP A 225 -9.00 -26.57 -24.22
CA ASP A 225 -9.81 -26.40 -25.43
C ASP A 225 -11.27 -26.02 -25.11
N PRO A 226 -11.59 -24.72 -25.04
CA PRO A 226 -12.94 -24.25 -24.69
C PRO A 226 -14.07 -24.74 -25.60
N SER A 227 -13.75 -25.28 -26.78
CA SER A 227 -14.74 -25.85 -27.71
C SER A 227 -15.16 -27.28 -27.33
N LYS A 228 -14.38 -27.95 -26.49
CA LYS A 228 -14.60 -29.34 -26.07
C LYS A 228 -15.23 -29.43 -24.70
N LYS A 229 -16.09 -30.43 -24.53
CA LYS A 229 -16.62 -30.85 -23.24
C LYS A 229 -16.03 -32.21 -22.90
N ILE A 230 -15.40 -32.31 -21.75
CA ILE A 230 -14.80 -33.54 -21.25
C ILE A 230 -15.62 -34.06 -20.06
N LYS A 231 -15.71 -35.38 -19.96
CA LYS A 231 -16.35 -36.08 -18.85
C LYS A 231 -15.25 -36.55 -17.91
N VAL A 232 -15.26 -36.05 -16.67
CA VAL A 232 -14.21 -36.32 -15.69
C VAL A 232 -14.87 -36.83 -14.41
N HIS A 233 -14.22 -37.76 -13.72
CA HIS A 233 -14.70 -38.21 -12.41
C HIS A 233 -14.79 -37.04 -11.43
N GLN A 234 -15.88 -37.01 -10.65
CA GLN A 234 -16.02 -36.04 -9.59
C GLN A 234 -15.01 -36.29 -8.47
N ARG A 235 -14.64 -35.21 -7.77
CA ARG A 235 -13.61 -35.21 -6.74
C ARG A 235 -14.12 -34.52 -5.48
N ILE A 236 -13.49 -34.82 -4.35
CA ILE A 236 -13.81 -34.25 -3.04
C ILE A 236 -12.58 -33.49 -2.54
N TRP A 237 -12.77 -32.27 -2.07
CA TRP A 237 -11.70 -31.49 -1.45
C TRP A 237 -11.15 -32.20 -0.21
N ARG A 238 -9.82 -32.30 -0.09
CA ARG A 238 -9.17 -32.70 1.18
C ARG A 238 -9.13 -31.55 2.20
N LEU A 239 -9.15 -30.31 1.71
CA LEU A 239 -9.15 -29.08 2.51
C LEU A 239 -10.32 -28.20 2.08
N THR A 240 -11.18 -27.82 3.02
CA THR A 240 -12.41 -27.05 2.73
C THR A 240 -12.23 -25.54 2.88
N ASN A 241 -11.18 -25.11 3.60
CA ASN A 241 -10.88 -23.70 3.83
C ASN A 241 -10.30 -23.03 2.56
N ARG A 242 -10.96 -21.96 2.09
CA ARG A 242 -10.59 -21.27 0.85
C ARG A 242 -9.22 -20.56 0.91
N GLU A 243 -8.86 -19.99 2.06
CA GLU A 243 -7.57 -19.31 2.24
C GLU A 243 -6.42 -20.32 2.21
N GLN A 244 -6.65 -21.50 2.78
CA GLN A 244 -5.67 -22.58 2.70
C GLN A 244 -5.51 -23.16 1.31
N GLN A 245 -6.64 -23.43 0.64
CA GLN A 245 -6.62 -23.84 -0.77
C GLN A 245 -5.80 -22.85 -1.61
N HIS A 246 -5.96 -21.55 -1.37
CA HIS A 246 -5.19 -20.53 -2.06
C HIS A 246 -3.69 -20.59 -1.69
N LYS A 247 -3.36 -20.68 -0.40
CA LYS A 247 -1.97 -20.80 0.07
C LYS A 247 -1.26 -22.03 -0.51
N GLU A 248 -1.93 -23.18 -0.53
CA GLU A 248 -1.38 -24.41 -1.12
C GLU A 248 -1.21 -24.30 -2.62
N PHE A 249 -2.19 -23.71 -3.32
CA PHE A 249 -2.03 -23.47 -4.74
C PHE A 249 -0.79 -22.61 -5.01
N LEU A 250 -0.58 -21.52 -4.26
CA LEU A 250 0.60 -20.65 -4.40
C LEU A 250 1.93 -21.37 -4.11
N GLN A 251 1.91 -22.44 -3.32
CA GLN A 251 3.08 -23.27 -3.00
C GLN A 251 3.27 -24.43 -3.99
N SER A 252 2.27 -24.70 -4.84
CA SER A 252 2.28 -25.85 -5.75
C SER A 252 3.20 -25.66 -6.96
N SER A 253 3.64 -26.78 -7.52
CA SER A 253 4.35 -26.81 -8.81
C SER A 253 3.50 -26.25 -9.96
N TYR A 254 2.17 -26.34 -9.87
CA TYR A 254 1.24 -25.80 -10.87
C TYR A 254 1.24 -24.28 -10.91
N TYR A 255 1.31 -23.61 -9.75
CA TYR A 255 1.46 -22.16 -9.69
C TYR A 255 2.83 -21.71 -10.16
N LYS A 256 3.89 -22.44 -9.80
CA LYS A 256 5.24 -22.17 -10.33
C LYS A 256 5.26 -22.22 -11.86
N ALA A 257 4.69 -23.27 -12.46
CA ALA A 257 4.56 -23.38 -13.91
C ALA A 257 3.74 -22.24 -14.54
N PHE A 258 2.69 -21.76 -13.85
CA PHE A 258 1.93 -20.58 -14.30
C PHE A 258 2.78 -19.30 -14.29
N MET A 259 3.57 -19.08 -13.24
CA MET A 259 4.45 -17.92 -13.11
C MET A 259 5.59 -17.95 -14.13
N ASP A 260 6.16 -19.12 -14.41
CA ASP A 260 7.22 -19.30 -15.41
C ASP A 260 6.72 -18.95 -16.83
N MET A 261 5.47 -19.31 -17.16
CA MET A 261 4.85 -18.93 -18.43
C MET A 261 4.38 -17.46 -18.48
N ASN A 262 4.27 -16.81 -17.31
CA ASN A 262 3.77 -15.44 -17.18
C ASN A 262 4.67 -14.61 -16.25
N PRO A 263 5.95 -14.37 -16.63
CA PRO A 263 6.93 -13.72 -15.74
C PRO A 263 6.55 -12.28 -15.38
N SER A 264 5.71 -11.62 -16.19
CA SER A 264 5.18 -10.27 -15.92
C SER A 264 3.96 -10.26 -14.98
N ALA A 265 3.50 -11.42 -14.48
CA ALA A 265 2.36 -11.48 -13.57
C ALA A 265 2.81 -11.13 -12.14
N THR A 266 2.04 -10.28 -11.44
CA THR A 266 2.29 -9.92 -10.03
C THR A 266 1.77 -10.98 -9.05
N GLY A 267 1.42 -12.18 -9.55
CA GLY A 267 0.82 -13.28 -8.81
C GLY A 267 -0.70 -13.36 -8.91
N VAL A 268 -1.28 -14.36 -8.23
CA VAL A 268 -2.71 -14.66 -8.24
C VAL A 268 -3.31 -14.36 -6.87
N GLY A 269 -4.10 -13.30 -6.76
CA GLY A 269 -4.85 -12.98 -5.54
C GLY A 269 -6.04 -13.92 -5.30
N ILE A 270 -6.47 -14.04 -4.05
CA ILE A 270 -7.54 -14.96 -3.61
C ILE A 270 -8.86 -14.78 -4.38
N THR A 271 -9.18 -13.56 -4.78
CA THR A 271 -10.38 -13.25 -5.57
C THR A 271 -10.33 -13.89 -6.96
N VAL A 272 -9.19 -13.78 -7.65
CA VAL A 272 -8.98 -14.37 -8.99
C VAL A 272 -8.97 -15.89 -8.90
N PHE A 273 -8.28 -16.42 -7.89
CA PHE A 273 -8.30 -17.85 -7.56
C PHE A 273 -9.73 -18.38 -7.35
N SER A 274 -10.51 -17.69 -6.51
CA SER A 274 -11.89 -18.09 -6.20
C SER A 274 -12.82 -18.03 -7.41
N GLU A 275 -12.66 -17.03 -8.28
CA GLU A 275 -13.40 -16.94 -9.55
C GLU A 275 -13.03 -18.08 -10.52
N GLY A 276 -11.75 -18.44 -10.60
CA GLY A 276 -11.28 -19.59 -11.38
C GLY A 276 -11.91 -20.90 -10.90
N LEU A 277 -11.87 -21.15 -9.59
CA LEU A 277 -12.46 -22.35 -8.98
C LEU A 277 -13.97 -22.45 -9.21
N LYS A 278 -14.71 -21.33 -9.32
CA LYS A 278 -16.15 -21.37 -9.64
C LYS A 278 -16.44 -22.05 -10.99
N LYS A 279 -15.52 -21.97 -11.97
CA LYS A 279 -15.69 -22.68 -13.25
C LYS A 279 -15.66 -24.21 -13.09
N PHE A 280 -15.05 -24.71 -12.02
CA PHE A 280 -14.92 -26.14 -11.70
C PHE A 280 -15.85 -26.61 -10.58
N LYS A 281 -16.85 -25.81 -10.17
CA LYS A 281 -17.77 -26.15 -9.06
C LYS A 281 -18.48 -27.50 -9.24
N LYS A 282 -18.69 -27.97 -10.47
CA LYS A 282 -19.32 -29.27 -10.76
C LYS A 282 -18.34 -30.44 -10.67
N LEU A 283 -17.04 -30.19 -10.79
CA LEU A 283 -15.98 -31.20 -10.78
C LEU A 283 -15.63 -31.61 -9.35
N VAL A 284 -15.54 -30.65 -8.45
CA VAL A 284 -15.07 -30.86 -7.08
C VAL A 284 -16.07 -30.35 -6.05
N SER A 285 -16.38 -31.18 -5.06
CA SER A 285 -17.33 -30.89 -3.99
C SER A 285 -16.65 -30.90 -2.62
N ASN A 286 -17.30 -30.27 -1.64
CA ASN A 286 -16.86 -30.38 -0.26
C ASN A 286 -17.23 -31.76 0.30
N PRO A 287 -16.43 -32.32 1.23
CA PRO A 287 -16.77 -33.55 1.94
C PRO A 287 -18.15 -33.43 2.60
N LYS A 288 -18.94 -34.50 2.54
CA LYS A 288 -20.30 -34.55 3.10
C LYS A 288 -20.33 -35.55 4.25
N PRO A 289 -20.90 -35.22 5.43
CA PRO A 289 -20.89 -36.10 6.60
C PRO A 289 -21.49 -37.51 6.40
N GLU A 290 -22.22 -37.72 5.30
CA GLU A 290 -22.96 -38.94 4.95
C GLU A 290 -22.04 -40.09 4.48
N SER A 291 -20.78 -39.82 4.14
CA SER A 291 -19.77 -40.85 3.85
C SER A 291 -19.04 -41.24 5.14
N CYS A 292 -18.84 -42.54 5.39
CA CYS A 292 -18.13 -43.02 6.59
C CYS A 292 -16.70 -42.47 6.72
N VAL A 293 -16.06 -42.09 5.61
CA VAL A 293 -14.76 -41.40 5.59
C VAL A 293 -14.92 -39.92 5.92
N ASP A 294 -15.96 -39.28 5.42
CA ASP A 294 -16.24 -37.86 5.68
C ASP A 294 -16.74 -37.60 7.11
N GLU A 295 -17.45 -38.54 7.73
CA GLU A 295 -17.84 -38.47 9.13
C GLU A 295 -16.60 -38.45 10.04
N LYS A 296 -15.58 -39.27 9.72
CA LYS A 296 -14.31 -39.30 10.47
C LYS A 296 -13.48 -38.06 10.24
N VAL A 297 -13.39 -37.56 9.00
CA VAL A 297 -12.69 -36.32 8.68
C VAL A 297 -13.36 -35.12 9.34
N SER A 298 -14.69 -35.02 9.28
CA SER A 298 -15.46 -33.95 9.93
C SER A 298 -15.31 -34.01 11.44
N GLY A 299 -15.38 -35.20 12.04
CA GLY A 299 -15.15 -35.40 13.48
C GLY A 299 -13.75 -34.97 13.91
N LEU A 300 -12.74 -35.26 13.09
CA LEU A 300 -11.37 -34.80 13.33
C LEU A 300 -11.28 -33.27 13.24
N GLU A 301 -11.88 -32.63 12.24
CA GLU A 301 -11.89 -31.16 12.12
C GLU A 301 -12.54 -30.46 13.33
N TYR A 302 -13.65 -31.01 13.84
CA TYR A 302 -14.28 -30.50 15.07
C TYR A 302 -13.39 -30.68 16.30
N ALA A 303 -12.71 -31.83 16.41
CA ALA A 303 -11.75 -32.05 17.48
C ALA A 303 -10.55 -31.11 17.39
N MET A 304 -10.04 -30.85 16.18
CA MET A 304 -8.95 -29.91 15.93
C MET A 304 -9.32 -28.49 16.34
N GLU A 305 -10.54 -28.04 16.02
CA GLU A 305 -11.04 -26.73 16.44
C GLU A 305 -11.15 -26.63 17.97
N ALA A 306 -11.72 -27.64 18.62
CA ALA A 306 -11.83 -27.69 20.07
C ALA A 306 -10.45 -27.67 20.74
N MET A 307 -9.50 -28.46 20.23
CA MET A 307 -8.12 -28.52 20.72
C MET A 307 -7.39 -27.19 20.50
N PHE A 308 -7.56 -26.54 19.35
CA PHE A 308 -6.99 -25.21 19.11
C PHE A 308 -7.46 -24.20 20.16
N GLY A 309 -8.75 -24.22 20.50
CA GLY A 309 -9.33 -23.36 21.52
C GLY A 309 -8.75 -23.57 22.93
N VAL A 310 -8.19 -24.76 23.21
CA VAL A 310 -7.50 -25.09 24.47
C VAL A 310 -6.02 -24.71 24.39
N LEU A 311 -5.34 -25.10 23.30
CA LEU A 311 -3.90 -24.92 23.11
C LEU A 311 -3.51 -23.46 22.86
N ASN A 312 -4.40 -22.63 22.31
CA ASN A 312 -4.10 -21.24 21.98
C ASN A 312 -4.41 -20.24 23.13
N LYS A 313 -4.35 -20.67 24.40
CA LYS A 313 -4.67 -19.83 25.56
C LYS A 313 -3.51 -19.73 26.56
N GLY A 314 -3.13 -18.50 26.88
CA GLY A 314 -2.26 -18.14 28.02
C GLY A 314 -1.04 -19.04 28.19
N GLU A 315 -0.83 -19.52 29.42
CA GLU A 315 0.28 -20.39 29.82
C GLU A 315 0.31 -21.72 29.05
N THR A 316 -0.84 -22.26 28.64
CA THR A 316 -0.92 -23.50 27.84
C THR A 316 -0.27 -23.33 26.47
N LYS A 317 -0.45 -22.15 25.85
CA LYS A 317 0.18 -21.84 24.56
C LYS A 317 1.69 -21.73 24.70
N GLU A 318 2.15 -21.06 25.74
CA GLU A 318 3.58 -20.88 26.01
C GLU A 318 4.25 -22.23 26.31
N ALA A 319 3.65 -23.05 27.16
CA ALA A 319 4.13 -24.40 27.46
C ALA A 319 4.16 -25.30 26.21
N PHE A 320 3.14 -25.22 25.34
CA PHE A 320 3.09 -26.00 24.10
C PHE A 320 4.17 -25.55 23.10
N LEU A 321 4.37 -24.25 22.93
CA LEU A 321 5.38 -23.70 22.03
C LEU A 321 6.82 -23.94 22.52
N CYS A 322 7.03 -24.06 23.83
CA CYS A 322 8.32 -24.40 24.41
C CYS A 322 8.63 -25.91 24.41
N HIS A 323 7.72 -26.76 23.92
CA HIS A 323 7.97 -28.19 23.83
C HIS A 323 9.07 -28.50 22.81
N GLN A 324 10.10 -29.22 23.24
CA GLN A 324 11.18 -29.65 22.35
C GLN A 324 10.75 -30.88 21.56
N CYS A 325 10.59 -30.71 20.25
CA CYS A 325 10.32 -31.81 19.32
C CYS A 325 11.60 -32.58 19.02
N LYS A 326 11.47 -33.90 18.86
CA LYS A 326 12.55 -34.75 18.35
C LYS A 326 12.73 -34.53 16.84
N GLU A 327 13.88 -34.95 16.34
CA GLU A 327 14.16 -34.92 14.90
C GLU A 327 13.12 -35.76 14.14
N GLY A 328 12.43 -35.14 13.18
CA GLY A 328 11.34 -35.76 12.40
C GLY A 328 9.92 -35.52 12.93
N GLU A 329 9.75 -34.90 14.10
CA GLU A 329 8.43 -34.50 14.61
C GLU A 329 8.02 -33.11 14.10
N ILE A 330 6.72 -32.90 13.85
CA ILE A 330 6.20 -31.56 13.51
C ILE A 330 6.41 -30.59 14.67
N ALA A 331 6.89 -29.38 14.35
CA ALA A 331 7.09 -28.33 15.32
C ALA A 331 5.76 -27.86 15.95
N PRO A 332 5.73 -27.46 17.24
CA PRO A 332 4.47 -27.11 17.92
C PRO A 332 3.76 -25.90 17.28
N ALA A 333 4.52 -24.95 16.74
CA ALA A 333 3.97 -23.82 16.00
C ALA A 333 3.21 -24.26 14.74
N GLU A 334 3.71 -25.29 14.06
CA GLU A 334 3.08 -25.86 12.86
C GLU A 334 1.85 -26.71 13.24
N VAL A 335 1.88 -27.48 14.34
CA VAL A 335 0.66 -28.14 14.88
C VAL A 335 -0.44 -27.11 15.17
N LEU A 336 -0.11 -26.00 15.86
CA LEU A 336 -1.10 -24.95 16.17
C LEU A 336 -1.71 -24.37 14.90
N GLU A 337 -0.91 -24.17 13.86
CA GLU A 337 -1.39 -23.63 12.59
C GLU A 337 -2.27 -24.65 11.84
N LEU A 338 -1.90 -25.94 11.83
CA LEU A 338 -2.73 -27.02 11.27
C LEU A 338 -4.07 -27.12 12.01
N MET A 339 -4.07 -27.02 13.34
CA MET A 339 -5.26 -27.06 14.19
C MET A 339 -6.16 -25.84 13.97
N ARG A 340 -5.59 -24.63 13.95
CA ARG A 340 -6.29 -23.37 13.66
C ARG A 340 -7.05 -23.43 12.34
N LEU A 341 -6.43 -24.06 11.36
CA LEU A 341 -6.92 -24.08 9.99
C LEU A 341 -7.74 -25.34 9.64
N ARG A 342 -7.88 -26.29 10.58
CA ARG A 342 -8.60 -27.55 10.41
C ARG A 342 -8.05 -28.41 9.26
N SER A 343 -6.73 -28.43 9.08
CA SER A 343 -6.08 -29.24 8.04
C SER A 343 -5.93 -30.69 8.45
N SER A 344 -7.05 -31.41 8.55
CA SER A 344 -7.12 -32.80 8.97
C SER A 344 -6.20 -33.72 8.17
N HIS A 345 -6.13 -33.55 6.84
CA HIS A 345 -5.25 -34.32 5.97
C HIS A 345 -3.77 -34.16 6.31
N LYS A 346 -3.29 -32.91 6.39
CA LYS A 346 -1.88 -32.62 6.70
C LYS A 346 -1.51 -33.03 8.11
N LEU A 347 -2.45 -32.91 9.05
CA LEU A 347 -2.25 -33.43 10.39
C LEU A 347 -2.06 -34.95 10.33
N VAL A 348 -2.94 -35.68 9.63
CA VAL A 348 -2.84 -37.13 9.44
C VAL A 348 -1.54 -37.52 8.76
N ASP A 349 -1.18 -36.91 7.63
CA ASP A 349 0.08 -37.20 6.92
C ASP A 349 1.32 -37.03 7.79
N ALA A 350 1.27 -36.05 8.70
CA ALA A 350 2.41 -35.73 9.54
C ALA A 350 2.48 -36.51 10.85
N VAL A 351 1.36 -37.05 11.34
CA VAL A 351 1.33 -37.87 12.56
C VAL A 351 1.24 -39.37 12.27
N CYS A 352 0.81 -39.75 11.06
CA CYS A 352 0.75 -41.14 10.63
C CYS A 352 2.08 -41.53 9.95
N CYS A 353 2.58 -42.72 10.30
CA CYS A 353 3.86 -43.24 9.80
C CYS A 353 3.86 -43.44 8.26
N GLU A 354 4.95 -43.06 7.59
CA GLU A 354 5.16 -43.21 6.13
C GLU A 354 5.11 -44.68 5.61
N LYS A 355 5.08 -45.68 6.49
CA LYS A 355 5.13 -47.10 6.08
C LYS A 355 3.73 -47.71 5.90
N VAL A 356 3.16 -47.41 4.73
CA VAL A 356 2.27 -48.26 3.91
C VAL A 356 1.32 -49.20 4.69
N GLU A 357 0.08 -48.75 4.90
CA GLU A 357 -1.07 -49.65 5.02
C GLU A 357 -1.51 -50.11 3.63
N ARG A 358 -0.97 -51.23 3.13
CA ARG A 358 -1.63 -51.94 2.02
C ARG A 358 -2.62 -52.93 2.62
N PRO A 359 -3.94 -52.77 2.44
CA PRO A 359 -4.88 -53.82 2.78
C PRO A 359 -4.56 -55.03 1.89
N ASP A 360 -4.21 -56.17 2.51
CA ASP A 360 -4.02 -57.41 1.78
C ASP A 360 -5.38 -58.09 1.58
N LEU A 361 -5.73 -58.33 0.32
CA LEU A 361 -7.01 -58.91 -0.04
C LEU A 361 -6.93 -60.43 0.17
N HIS A 362 -7.34 -60.90 1.34
CA HIS A 362 -7.39 -62.34 1.59
C HIS A 362 -8.61 -62.96 0.91
N ILE A 363 -8.37 -63.75 -0.14
CA ILE A 363 -9.40 -64.59 -0.76
C ILE A 363 -9.44 -65.92 -0.01
N ASP A 364 -10.39 -66.02 0.91
CA ASP A 364 -10.72 -67.26 1.59
C ASP A 364 -11.55 -68.14 0.61
N LYS A 365 -10.97 -69.24 0.12
CA LYS A 365 -11.58 -70.06 -0.96
C LYS A 365 -12.91 -70.71 -0.56
N GLU A 366 -13.27 -70.69 0.72
CA GLU A 366 -14.48 -71.30 1.26
C GLU A 366 -15.63 -70.31 1.49
N LYS A 367 -15.46 -69.02 1.14
CA LYS A 367 -16.50 -67.99 1.33
C LYS A 367 -16.74 -67.22 0.03
N ASP A 368 -18.02 -66.98 -0.28
CA ASP A 368 -18.48 -66.32 -1.51
C ASP A 368 -18.09 -64.83 -1.63
N CYS A 369 -17.42 -64.24 -0.63
CA CYS A 369 -17.06 -62.83 -0.62
C CYS A 369 -15.64 -62.61 -0.03
N PRO A 370 -14.75 -61.83 -0.68
CA PRO A 370 -13.48 -61.42 -0.09
C PRO A 370 -13.74 -60.64 1.20
N ARG A 371 -13.06 -61.01 2.28
CA ARG A 371 -13.11 -60.24 3.54
C ARG A 371 -11.95 -59.27 3.59
N MET A 372 -12.25 -57.99 3.77
CA MET A 372 -11.26 -57.04 4.30
C MET A 372 -11.13 -57.25 5.81
N ILE A 373 -9.91 -57.45 6.31
CA ILE A 373 -9.63 -57.50 7.74
C ILE A 373 -9.02 -56.14 8.15
N PRO A 374 -9.55 -55.44 9.17
CA PRO A 374 -8.94 -54.21 9.67
C PRO A 374 -7.69 -54.48 10.53
N PHE A 375 -6.72 -53.56 10.45
CA PHE A 375 -5.32 -53.68 10.86
C PHE A 375 -5.06 -54.08 12.34
N SER A 376 -3.98 -54.86 12.54
CA SER A 376 -3.16 -54.81 13.75
C SER A 376 -1.87 -54.03 13.46
N CYS A 377 -1.60 -52.96 14.22
CA CYS A 377 -0.32 -52.23 14.17
C CYS A 377 0.84 -53.18 14.57
N THR A 378 1.89 -53.26 13.75
CA THR A 378 3.08 -54.10 14.03
C THR A 378 4.21 -53.36 14.74
N HIS A 379 4.07 -52.08 15.05
CA HIS A 379 5.02 -51.39 15.93
C HIS A 379 4.78 -51.82 17.38
N GLY A 380 5.59 -52.76 17.87
CA GLY A 380 5.56 -53.25 19.24
C GLY A 380 5.35 -54.77 19.42
N LYS A 381 5.27 -55.57 18.34
CA LYS A 381 5.36 -57.02 18.47
C LYS A 381 6.81 -57.48 18.37
N PHE A 382 7.41 -57.65 19.55
CA PHE A 382 8.60 -58.42 19.89
C PHE A 382 9.78 -58.33 18.91
N VAL A 383 10.74 -57.50 19.29
CA VAL A 383 12.14 -57.90 19.20
C VAL A 383 12.28 -59.15 20.07
N GLU A 384 12.35 -60.33 19.47
CA GLU A 384 13.07 -61.42 20.13
C GLU A 384 14.56 -61.07 19.99
N GLU A 385 15.14 -60.66 21.11
CA GLU A 385 16.58 -60.62 21.28
C GLU A 385 17.18 -62.00 21.00
N GLU A 386 18.40 -61.95 20.46
CA GLU A 386 19.28 -63.06 20.14
C GLU A 386 19.29 -64.21 21.16
N GLY A 387 19.30 -65.45 20.66
CA GLY A 387 19.82 -66.56 21.46
C GLY A 387 19.30 -67.97 21.17
N LYS A 388 19.52 -68.51 19.96
CA LYS A 388 20.05 -69.86 19.72
C LYS A 388 20.27 -70.16 18.24
#